data_AF-A3WGJ5-F1
#
_entry.id   AF-A3WGJ5-F1
#
_cell.length_a   1.000
_cell.length_b   1.000
_cell.length_c   1.000
_cell.angle_alpha   90.00
_cell.angle_beta   90.00
_cell.angle_gamma   90.00
#
_symmetry.space_group_name_H-M   'P 1'
#
loop_
_entity.id
_entity.type
_entity.pdbx_description
1 polymer ?
#
loop_
_entity_poly.entity_id
_entity_poly.type
_entity_poly.pdbx_seq_one_letter_code
_entity_poly.pdbx_strand_id
1 'polypeptide(L)' 'MADEQKAVAKKTKTSIPEFVNQVRTETSKVVWPTREETIRTAIFVFIFMVILSLFFFGVDSLFNALVNFLLTLA' A
#
# COMPACT_ATOMS: atom_id res chain seq x y z
N MET A 1 53.07 -16.88 -22.06
CA MET A 1 51.73 -17.50 -21.88
C MET A 1 51.42 -17.56 -20.38
N ALA A 2 51.31 -16.41 -19.71
CA ALA A 2 51.02 -16.35 -18.26
C ALA A 2 50.38 -15.01 -17.86
N ASP A 3 50.58 -13.96 -18.67
CA ASP A 3 50.11 -12.61 -18.34
C ASP A 3 48.68 -12.29 -18.81
N GLU A 4 48.04 -13.17 -19.56
CA GLU A 4 46.72 -12.91 -20.14
C GLU A 4 45.54 -13.27 -19.20
N GLN A 5 45.80 -13.93 -18.07
CA GLN A 5 44.72 -14.41 -17.17
C GLN A 5 44.31 -13.43 -16.06
N LYS A 6 44.94 -12.26 -15.92
CA LYS A 6 44.53 -11.27 -14.89
C LYS A 6 43.35 -10.39 -15.31
N ALA A 7 42.80 -10.56 -16.51
CA ALA A 7 41.77 -9.67 -17.06
C ALA A 7 40.31 -10.11 -16.81
N VAL A 8 40.02 -11.30 -16.25
CA VAL A 8 38.65 -11.88 -16.36
C VAL A 8 37.94 -12.16 -15.02
N ALA A 9 38.52 -11.88 -13.86
CA ALA A 9 37.98 -12.35 -12.58
C ALA A 9 37.44 -11.25 -11.63
N LYS A 10 36.50 -10.40 -12.07
CA LYS A 10 35.55 -9.78 -11.11
C LYS A 10 34.26 -9.27 -11.77
N LYS A 11 33.51 -10.16 -12.41
CA LYS A 11 32.11 -9.90 -12.77
C LYS A 11 31.20 -10.71 -11.84
N THR A 12 31.09 -10.30 -10.58
CA THR A 12 30.15 -10.96 -9.65
C THR A 12 29.67 -9.99 -8.59
N LYS A 13 28.33 -9.84 -8.58
CA LYS A 13 27.45 -9.10 -7.69
C LYS A 13 27.40 -7.60 -7.97
N THR A 14 26.23 -7.13 -8.41
CA THR A 14 25.85 -5.71 -8.44
C THR A 14 26.37 -5.09 -7.17
N SER A 15 27.38 -4.23 -7.31
CA SER A 15 27.97 -3.60 -6.13
C SER A 15 26.88 -2.71 -5.50
N ILE A 16 26.77 -2.67 -4.18
CA ILE A 16 25.80 -1.79 -3.49
C ILE A 16 25.81 -0.35 -4.05
N PRO A 17 26.97 0.24 -4.42
CA PRO A 17 27.01 1.55 -5.08
C PRO A 17 26.28 1.62 -6.44
N GLU A 18 26.39 0.57 -7.25
CA GLU A 18 25.74 0.47 -8.57
C GLU A 18 24.23 0.27 -8.44
N PHE A 19 23.79 -0.48 -7.42
CA PHE A 19 22.38 -0.64 -7.07
C PHE A 19 21.73 0.70 -6.63
N VAL A 20 22.42 1.51 -5.82
CA VAL A 20 21.92 2.85 -5.42
C VAL A 20 21.74 3.75 -6.64
N ASN A 21 22.67 3.70 -7.60
CA ASN A 21 22.54 4.43 -8.85
C ASN A 21 21.34 3.96 -9.68
N GLN A 22 21.11 2.65 -9.79
CA GLN A 22 19.92 2.11 -10.44
C GLN A 22 18.62 2.53 -9.75
N VAL A 23 18.54 2.46 -8.41
CA VAL A 23 17.36 2.89 -7.64
C VAL A 23 17.08 4.37 -7.85
N ARG A 24 18.10 5.23 -7.87
CA ARG A 24 17.92 6.66 -8.18
C ARG A 24 17.36 6.89 -9.58
N THR A 25 17.86 6.16 -10.58
CA THR A 25 17.35 6.20 -11.96
C THR A 25 15.89 5.74 -12.04
N GLU A 26 15.51 4.66 -11.36
CA GLU A 26 14.11 4.17 -11.36
C GLU A 26 13.16 5.06 -10.56
N THR A 27 13.63 5.60 -9.43
CA THR A 27 12.84 6.54 -8.60
C THR A 27 12.50 7.82 -9.36
N SER A 28 13.36 8.26 -10.28
CA SER A 28 13.09 9.43 -11.13
C SER A 28 11.92 9.22 -12.10
N LYS A 29 11.54 7.96 -12.37
CA LYS A 29 10.37 7.61 -13.21
C LYS A 29 9.07 7.58 -12.41
N VAL A 30 9.13 7.70 -11.08
CA VAL A 30 7.95 7.71 -10.21
C VAL A 30 7.27 9.06 -10.34
N VAL A 31 6.14 9.08 -11.06
CA VAL A 31 5.27 10.24 -11.13
C VAL A 31 4.36 10.22 -9.90
N TRP A 32 4.61 11.13 -8.96
CA TRP A 32 3.74 11.30 -7.82
C TRP A 32 2.44 11.99 -8.24
N PRO A 33 1.29 11.51 -7.74
CA PRO A 33 0.01 12.10 -8.07
C PRO A 33 -0.03 13.54 -7.59
N THR A 34 -0.75 14.37 -8.34
CA THR A 34 -1.05 15.74 -7.96
C THR A 34 -1.94 15.75 -6.71
N ARG A 35 -1.94 16.88 -5.99
CA ARG A 35 -2.82 17.06 -4.82
C ARG A 35 -4.29 16.90 -5.18
N GLU A 36 -4.69 17.32 -6.39
CA GLU A 36 -6.06 17.18 -6.87
C GLU A 36 -6.45 15.72 -7.07
N GLU A 37 -5.61 14.92 -7.73
CA GLU A 37 -5.85 13.48 -7.92
C GLU A 37 -5.94 12.75 -6.58
N THR A 38 -5.06 13.10 -5.64
CA THR A 38 -5.05 12.53 -4.29
C THR A 38 -6.37 12.84 -3.56
N ILE A 39 -6.81 14.11 -3.59
CA ILE A 39 -8.06 14.52 -2.94
C ILE A 39 -9.26 13.86 -3.62
N ARG A 40 -9.26 13.76 -4.96
CA ARG A 40 -10.35 13.13 -5.70
C ARG A 40 -10.50 11.65 -5.30
N THR A 41 -9.39 10.90 -5.30
CA THR A 41 -9.40 9.50 -4.84
C THR A 41 -9.80 9.39 -3.37
N ALA A 42 -9.35 10.30 -2.51
CA ALA A 42 -9.74 10.33 -1.10
C ALA A 42 -11.26 10.56 -0.93
N ILE A 43 -11.89 11.44 -1.70
CA ILE A 43 -13.34 11.68 -1.68
C ILE A 43 -14.09 10.40 -2.05
N PHE A 44 -13.66 9.69 -3.10
CA PHE A 44 -14.28 8.42 -3.47
C PHE A 44 -14.21 7.40 -2.32
N VAL A 45 -13.04 7.19 -1.73
CA VAL A 45 -12.86 6.29 -0.58
C VAL A 45 -13.70 6.73 0.61
N PHE A 46 -13.77 8.03 0.89
CA PHE A 46 -14.56 8.60 1.97
C PHE A 46 -16.05 8.30 1.82
N ILE A 47 -16.59 8.43 0.60
CA ILE A 47 -17.99 8.09 0.31
C ILE A 47 -18.26 6.61 0.60
N PHE A 48 -17.40 5.70 0.11
CA PHE A 48 -17.54 4.27 0.39
C PHE A 48 -17.45 3.97 1.90
N MET A 49 -16.53 4.62 2.61
CA MET A 49 -16.40 4.49 4.06
C MET A 49 -17.67 4.92 4.79
N VAL A 50 -18.28 6.05 4.39
CA VAL A 50 -19.52 6.56 4.99
C VAL A 50 -20.70 5.61 4.74
N ILE A 51 -20.81 5.04 3.53
CA ILE A 51 -21.87 4.07 3.23
C ILE A 51 -21.72 2.82 4.12
N LEU A 52 -20.51 2.28 4.22
CA LEU A 52 -20.25 1.11 5.05
C LEU A 52 -20.49 1.42 6.55
N SER A 53 -20.07 2.59 7.04
CA SER A 53 -20.26 2.97 8.44
C SER A 53 -21.74 3.09 8.80
N LEU A 54 -22.56 3.66 7.92
CA LEU A 54 -24.01 3.74 8.11
C LEU A 54 -24.67 2.35 8.10
N PHE A 55 -24.23 1.46 7.20
CA PHE A 55 -24.72 0.09 7.16
C PHE A 55 -24.40 -0.66 8.46
N PHE A 56 -23.14 -0.63 8.91
CA PHE A 56 -22.75 -1.27 10.16
C PHE A 56 -23.50 -0.68 11.35
N PHE A 57 -23.60 0.64 11.46
CA PHE A 57 -24.37 1.29 12.51
C PHE A 57 -25.83 0.79 12.59
N GLY A 58 -26.48 0.61 11.44
CA GLY A 58 -27.84 0.04 11.38
C GLY A 58 -27.89 -1.40 11.88
N VAL A 59 -26.95 -2.24 11.43
CA VAL A 59 -26.85 -3.65 11.86
C VAL A 59 -26.56 -3.76 13.35
N ASP A 60 -25.59 -2.99 13.86
CA ASP A 60 -25.22 -2.97 15.28
C ASP A 60 -26.41 -2.53 16.15
N SER A 61 -27.15 -1.50 15.73
CA SER A 61 -28.35 -1.05 16.43
C SER A 61 -29.43 -2.14 16.49
N LEU A 62 -29.68 -2.81 15.37
CA LEU A 62 -30.64 -3.92 15.31
C LEU A 62 -30.19 -5.10 16.18
N PHE A 63 -28.90 -5.45 16.11
CA PHE A 63 -28.33 -6.54 16.88
C PHE A 63 -28.40 -6.25 18.39
N ASN A 64 -28.10 -5.02 18.80
CA ASN A 64 -28.26 -4.58 20.18
C ASN A 64 -29.72 -4.67 20.64
N ALA A 65 -30.69 -4.26 19.82
CA ALA A 65 -32.11 -4.39 20.16
C ALA A 65 -32.53 -5.87 20.33
N LEU A 66 -32.08 -6.75 19.44
CA LEU A 66 -32.35 -8.19 19.52
C LEU A 66 -31.73 -8.83 20.76
N VAL A 67 -30.46 -8.52 21.06
CA VAL A 67 -29.79 -9.04 22.27
C VAL A 67 -30.51 -8.58 23.53
N ASN A 68 -30.87 -7.31 23.63
CA ASN A 68 -31.62 -6.79 24.79
C ASN A 68 -33.00 -7.45 24.92
N PHE A 69 -33.68 -7.71 23.81
CA PHE A 69 -34.95 -8.43 23.81
C PHE A 69 -34.79 -9.86 24.35
N LEU A 70 -33.76 -10.59 23.91
CA LEU A 70 -33.46 -11.93 24.39
C LEU A 70 -33.08 -11.95 25.87
N LEU A 71 -32.28 -10.99 26.34
CA LEU A 71 -31.91 -10.87 27.76
C LEU A 71 -33.10 -10.49 28.66
N THR A 72 -34.12 -9.83 28.12
CA THR A 72 -35.34 -9.51 28.87
C THR A 72 -36.29 -10.70 28.95
N LEU A 73 -36.21 -11.62 27.99
CA LEU A 73 -37.06 -12.81 27.90
C LEU A 73 -36.49 -14.00 28.71
N ALA A 74 -35.17 -14.07 28.87
CA ALA A 74 -34.46 -15.06 29.70
C ALA A 74 -34.47 -14.68 31.19
#